data_AF-A0A953UEV3-F1
#
_entry.id   AF-A0A953UEV3-F1
#
_cell.length_a   1.000
_cell.length_b   1.000
_cell.length_c   1.000
_cell.angle_alpha   90.00
_cell.angle_beta   90.00
_cell.angle_gamma   90.00
#
_symmetry.space_group_name_H-M   'P 1'
#
loop_
_entity.id
_entity.type
_entity.pdbx_description
1 polymer ?
#
loop_
_entity_poly.entity_id
_entity_poly.type
_entity_poly.pdbx_seq_one_letter_code
_entity_poly.pdbx_strand_id
1 'polypeptide(L)'
;MAEKTQQTYANHVRMHPPFHFFLMPATLVLLILVIVNVVRHYDGLEPWILLLIGLMAPVAVLLIRVNPLRVQDRLIRMEERQRFAALLSEPLKSRAGELTEAQIVALRFACDAEIPGLVEKALSSKMSPKDIKKAIAKWRADLFRV
;
A
#
# COMPACT_ATOMS: atom_id res chain seq x y z
N MET A 1 -2.88 -24.21 13.19
CA MET A 1 -2.06 -23.20 12.46
C MET A 1 -2.67 -23.06 11.09
N ALA A 2 -3.20 -21.88 10.73
CA ALA A 2 -3.80 -21.69 9.41
C ALA A 2 -2.73 -21.95 8.34
N GLU A 3 -3.07 -22.81 7.38
CA GLU A 3 -2.25 -23.13 6.22
C GLU A 3 -1.76 -21.82 5.59
N LYS A 4 -0.44 -21.56 5.62
CA LYS A 4 0.14 -20.37 4.99
C LYS A 4 0.03 -20.57 3.48
N THR A 5 -1.13 -20.23 2.91
CA THR A 5 -1.34 -20.21 1.47
C THR A 5 -0.19 -19.41 0.85
N GLN A 6 0.48 -20.00 -0.13
CA GLN A 6 1.60 -19.34 -0.80
C GLN A 6 1.10 -18.02 -1.40
N GLN A 7 1.80 -16.92 -1.11
CA GLN A 7 1.46 -15.63 -1.69
C GLN A 7 1.85 -15.66 -3.17
N THR A 8 0.97 -15.15 -4.03
CA THR A 8 1.08 -15.09 -5.48
C THR A 8 0.52 -13.75 -5.97
N TYR A 9 0.67 -13.46 -7.26
CA TYR A 9 0.05 -12.30 -7.88
C TYR A 9 -1.46 -12.19 -7.61
N ALA A 10 -2.18 -13.32 -7.55
CA ALA A 10 -3.62 -13.34 -7.37
C ALA A 10 -4.08 -12.97 -5.95
N ASN A 11 -3.28 -13.25 -4.91
CA ASN A 11 -3.68 -13.10 -3.50
C ASN A 11 -2.74 -12.19 -2.68
N HIS A 12 -1.81 -11.46 -3.33
CA HIS A 12 -0.88 -10.57 -2.64
C HIS A 12 -1.55 -9.35 -1.97
N VAL A 13 -2.75 -8.98 -2.41
CA VAL A 13 -3.51 -7.86 -1.82
C VAL A 13 -4.12 -8.33 -0.51
N ARG A 14 -3.84 -7.59 0.57
CA ARG A 14 -4.31 -7.90 1.92
C ARG A 14 -5.40 -6.93 2.34
N MET A 15 -6.53 -7.48 2.74
CA MET A 15 -7.61 -6.73 3.38
C MET A 15 -7.49 -6.94 4.89
N HIS A 16 -7.38 -5.86 5.65
CA HIS A 16 -7.41 -5.90 7.11
C HIS A 16 -8.86 -5.78 7.59
N PRO A 17 -9.52 -6.86 8.07
CA PRO A 17 -10.97 -6.86 8.25
C PRO A 17 -11.50 -5.80 9.22
N PRO A 18 -10.89 -5.57 10.40
CA PRO A 18 -11.34 -4.51 11.30
C PRO A 18 -11.30 -3.11 10.68
N PHE A 19 -10.38 -2.87 9.74
CA PHE A 19 -10.29 -1.58 9.06
C PHE A 19 -11.30 -1.48 7.91
N HIS A 20 -11.30 -2.46 7.01
CA HIS A 20 -12.04 -2.37 5.74
C HIS A 20 -13.53 -2.71 5.86
N PHE A 21 -13.88 -3.64 6.75
CA PHE A 21 -15.26 -4.12 6.90
C PHE A 21 -15.96 -3.60 8.15
N PHE A 22 -15.24 -2.89 9.03
CA PHE A 22 -15.83 -2.27 10.21
C PHE A 22 -15.55 -0.76 10.28
N LEU A 23 -14.30 -0.34 10.49
CA LEU A 23 -13.99 1.08 10.73
C LEU A 23 -14.39 2.00 9.56
N MET A 24 -14.07 1.61 8.32
CA MET A 24 -14.41 2.37 7.11
C MET A 24 -15.93 2.50 6.93
N PRO A 25 -16.73 1.40 6.88
CA PRO A 25 -18.19 1.50 6.81
C PRO A 25 -18.82 2.25 8.00
N ALA A 26 -18.37 2.01 9.23
CA ALA A 26 -18.89 2.67 10.41
C ALA A 26 -18.67 4.19 10.35
N THR A 27 -17.51 4.63 9.86
CA THR A 27 -17.20 6.05 9.64
C THR A 27 -18.12 6.68 8.59
N LEU A 28 -18.44 5.94 7.53
CA LEU A 28 -19.39 6.41 6.51
C LEU A 28 -20.81 6.53 7.08
N VAL A 29 -21.26 5.55 7.89
CA VAL A 29 -22.56 5.61 8.57
C VAL A 29 -22.60 6.80 9.52
N LEU A 30 -21.56 7.02 10.33
CA LEU A 30 -21.45 8.18 11.21
C LEU A 30 -21.60 9.49 10.42
N LEU A 31 -20.90 9.62 9.30
CA LEU A 31 -20.97 10.81 8.45
C LEU A 31 -22.40 11.07 7.95
N ILE A 32 -23.10 10.02 7.51
CA ILE A 32 -24.51 10.14 7.08
C ILE A 32 -25.40 10.58 8.25
N LEU A 33 -25.24 9.97 9.43
CA LEU A 33 -26.05 10.29 10.61
C LEU A 33 -25.88 11.73 11.07
N VAL A 34 -24.65 12.25 11.09
CA VAL A 34 -24.42 13.66 11.50
C VAL A 34 -24.95 14.65 10.47
N ILE A 35 -24.90 14.33 9.17
CA ILE A 35 -25.50 15.16 8.11
C ILE A 35 -27.03 15.18 8.26
N VAL A 36 -27.65 14.01 8.42
CA VAL A 36 -29.09 13.91 8.66
C VAL A 36 -29.51 14.66 9.92
N ASN A 37 -28.69 14.60 10.98
CA ASN A 37 -28.95 15.31 12.22
C ASN A 37 -28.96 16.84 12.03
N VAL A 38 -27.97 17.39 11.33
CA VAL A 38 -27.93 18.84 11.02
C VAL A 38 -29.13 19.25 10.19
N VAL A 39 -29.47 18.48 9.14
CA VAL A 39 -30.61 18.82 8.27
C VAL A 39 -31.94 18.83 9.04
N ARG A 40 -32.10 17.97 10.05
CA ARG A 40 -33.35 17.86 10.83
C ARG A 40 -33.44 18.80 12.03
N HIS A 41 -32.32 19.22 12.60
CA HIS A 41 -32.28 19.95 13.88
C HIS A 41 -31.36 21.19 13.83
N TYR A 42 -31.28 21.88 12.69
CA TYR A 42 -30.30 22.97 12.45
C TYR A 42 -30.41 24.19 13.39
N ASP A 43 -31.49 24.29 14.18
CA ASP A 43 -31.79 25.44 15.03
C ASP A 43 -30.82 25.62 16.22
N GLY A 44 -30.07 24.58 16.57
CA GLY A 44 -29.11 24.57 17.68
C GLY A 44 -27.65 24.46 17.24
N LEU A 45 -26.72 24.80 18.15
CA LEU A 45 -25.27 24.68 17.90
C LEU A 45 -24.77 23.23 17.99
N GLU A 46 -25.45 22.37 18.76
CA GLU A 46 -25.06 20.97 18.99
C GLU A 46 -24.93 20.15 17.69
N PRO A 47 -25.90 20.17 16.73
CA PRO A 47 -25.77 19.42 15.49
C PRO A 47 -24.57 19.84 14.64
N TRP A 48 -24.23 21.13 14.65
CA TRP A 48 -23.05 21.64 13.95
C TRP A 48 -21.73 21.17 14.59
N ILE A 49 -21.66 21.10 15.93
CA ILE A 49 -20.51 20.48 16.64
C ILE A 49 -20.38 19.01 16.20
N LEU A 50 -21.48 18.25 16.23
CA LEU A 50 -21.47 16.84 15.85
C LEU A 50 -21.05 16.64 14.39
N LEU A 51 -21.49 17.53 13.49
CA LEU A 51 -21.03 17.52 12.10
C LEU A 51 -19.53 17.76 11.99
N LEU A 52 -18.98 18.75 12.71
CA LEU A 52 -17.54 19.02 12.70
C LEU A 52 -16.75 17.79 13.16
N ILE A 53 -17.18 17.13 14.24
CA ILE A 53 -16.58 15.89 14.73
C ILE A 53 -16.70 14.77 13.68
N GLY A 54 -17.89 14.59 13.10
CA GLY A 54 -18.12 13.59 12.06
C GLY A 54 -17.33 13.83 10.78
N LEU A 55 -16.98 15.08 10.45
CA LEU A 55 -16.10 15.43 9.33
C LEU A 55 -14.62 15.16 9.65
N MET A 56 -14.20 15.30 10.90
CA MET A 56 -12.84 14.97 11.33
C MET A 56 -12.58 13.45 11.29
N ALA A 57 -13.59 12.62 11.53
CA ALA A 57 -13.43 11.16 11.59
C ALA A 57 -12.91 10.53 10.28
N PRO A 58 -13.48 10.79 9.08
CA PRO A 58 -12.92 10.32 7.81
C PRO A 58 -11.47 10.74 7.60
N VAL A 59 -11.14 12.00 7.92
CA VAL A 59 -9.76 12.50 7.79
C VAL A 59 -8.82 11.72 8.69
N ALA A 60 -9.19 11.49 9.95
CA ALA A 60 -8.41 10.70 10.89
C ALA A 60 -8.22 9.25 10.41
N VAL A 61 -9.28 8.58 9.96
CA VAL A 61 -9.23 7.20 9.44
C VAL A 61 -8.31 7.10 8.22
N LEU A 62 -8.38 8.07 7.30
CA LEU A 62 -7.49 8.11 6.13
C LEU A 62 -6.03 8.31 6.52
N LEU A 63 -5.74 9.25 7.44
CA LEU A 63 -4.37 9.51 7.89
C LEU A 63 -3.76 8.31 8.62
N ILE A 64 -4.55 7.62 9.47
CA ILE A 64 -4.13 6.40 10.17
C ILE A 64 -3.78 5.28 9.17
N ARG A 65 -4.40 5.23 7.98
CA ARG A 65 -4.04 4.25 6.95
C ARG A 65 -2.87 4.69 6.08
N VAL A 66 -2.85 5.93 5.61
CA VAL A 66 -1.86 6.40 4.64
C VAL A 66 -0.48 6.60 5.27
N ASN A 67 -0.40 7.11 6.51
CA ASN A 67 0.88 7.43 7.13
C ASN A 67 1.77 6.19 7.35
N PRO A 68 1.26 5.07 7.93
CA PRO A 68 2.06 3.84 8.05
C PRO A 68 2.44 3.24 6.70
N LEU A 69 1.56 3.29 5.70
CA LEU A 69 1.86 2.79 4.35
C LEU A 69 3.02 3.56 3.71
N ARG A 70 3.06 4.89 3.86
CA ARG A 70 4.20 5.71 3.39
C ARG A 70 5.50 5.36 4.10
N VAL A 71 5.46 5.10 5.42
CA VAL A 71 6.64 4.67 6.17
C VAL A 71 7.12 3.30 5.69
N GLN A 72 6.20 2.36 5.46
CA GLN A 72 6.52 1.04 4.90
C GLN A 72 7.14 1.15 3.51
N ASP A 73 6.59 1.96 2.60
CA ASP A 73 7.14 2.11 1.25
C ASP A 73 8.55 2.72 1.26
N ARG A 74 8.83 3.66 2.19
CA ARG A 74 10.17 4.19 2.42
C ARG A 74 11.14 3.12 2.94
N LEU A 75 10.69 2.29 3.89
CA LEU A 75 11.50 1.19 4.42
C LEU A 75 11.81 0.15 3.34
N ILE A 76 10.80 -0.27 2.58
CA ILE A 76 10.95 -1.20 1.44
C ILE A 76 11.95 -0.63 0.44
N ARG A 77 11.86 0.67 0.11
CA ARG A 77 12.81 1.30 -0.80
C ARG A 77 14.24 1.24 -0.28
N MET A 78 14.45 1.39 1.02
CA MET A 78 15.78 1.25 1.63
C MET A 78 16.27 -0.20 1.59
N GLU A 79 15.44 -1.16 1.99
CA GLU A 79 15.74 -2.60 1.98
C GLU A 79 16.08 -3.08 0.56
N GLU A 80 15.25 -2.75 -0.42
CA GLU A 80 15.48 -3.14 -1.82
C GLU A 80 16.69 -2.44 -2.42
N ARG A 81 17.00 -1.19 -2.05
CA ARG A 81 18.25 -0.53 -2.48
C ARG A 81 19.49 -1.25 -1.95
N GLN A 82 19.47 -1.67 -0.69
CA GLN A 82 20.55 -2.47 -0.11
C GLN A 82 20.68 -3.81 -0.83
N ARG A 83 19.55 -4.47 -1.11
CA ARG A 83 19.50 -5.72 -1.86
C ARG A 83 20.03 -5.56 -3.29
N PHE A 84 19.67 -4.48 -3.98
CA PHE A 84 20.16 -4.16 -5.32
C PHE A 84 21.67 -3.91 -5.33
N ALA A 85 22.21 -3.26 -4.29
CA ALA A 85 23.64 -3.06 -4.16
C ALA A 85 24.43 -4.38 -4.05
N ALA A 86 23.82 -5.43 -3.50
CA ALA A 86 24.42 -6.76 -3.38
C ALA A 86 24.25 -7.63 -4.66
N LEU A 87 23.12 -7.51 -5.35
CA LEU A 87 22.74 -8.44 -6.43
C LEU A 87 22.97 -7.90 -7.85
N LEU A 88 22.93 -6.58 -8.06
CA LEU A 88 23.06 -5.99 -9.40
C LEU A 88 24.53 -5.86 -9.82
N SER A 89 24.78 -5.88 -11.13
CA SER A 89 26.06 -5.49 -11.71
C SER A 89 26.25 -3.97 -11.66
N GLU A 90 27.49 -3.47 -11.67
CA GLU A 90 27.78 -2.03 -11.62
C GLU A 90 27.00 -1.17 -12.65
N PRO A 91 26.84 -1.59 -13.93
CA PRO A 91 26.03 -0.84 -14.90
C PRO A 91 24.54 -0.77 -14.55
N LEU A 92 23.99 -1.79 -13.89
CA LEU A 92 22.60 -1.79 -13.45
C LEU A 92 22.42 -1.01 -12.14
N LYS A 93 23.42 -1.02 -11.25
CA LYS A 93 23.41 -0.23 -10.01
C LYS A 93 23.31 1.27 -10.29
N SER A 94 24.08 1.78 -11.25
CA SER A 94 24.06 3.21 -11.61
C SER A 94 22.69 3.65 -12.12
N ARG A 95 21.96 2.76 -12.80
CA ARG A 95 20.63 2.99 -13.35
C ARG A 95 19.48 2.65 -12.40
N ALA A 96 19.74 1.98 -11.28
CA ALA A 96 18.71 1.62 -10.31
C ALA A 96 17.98 2.85 -9.73
N GLY A 97 18.59 4.04 -9.80
CA GLY A 97 17.96 5.32 -9.44
C GLY A 97 16.84 5.77 -10.39
N GLU A 98 16.77 5.24 -11.62
CA GLU A 98 15.72 5.51 -12.60
C GLU A 98 14.38 4.82 -12.24
N LEU A 99 14.42 3.82 -11.35
CA LEU A 99 13.21 3.10 -10.92
C LEU A 99 12.35 3.98 -10.00
N THR A 100 11.05 4.01 -10.31
CA THR A 100 10.06 4.65 -9.45
C THR A 100 9.84 3.86 -8.16
N GLU A 101 9.37 4.53 -7.10
CA GLU A 101 9.09 3.88 -5.81
C GLU A 101 8.10 2.72 -5.96
N ALA A 102 7.08 2.88 -6.80
CA ALA A 102 6.09 1.84 -7.07
C ALA A 102 6.69 0.61 -7.79
N GLN A 103 7.67 0.80 -8.69
CA GLN A 103 8.38 -0.31 -9.34
C GLN A 103 9.28 -1.04 -8.34
N ILE A 104 9.98 -0.31 -7.46
CA ILE A 104 10.80 -0.91 -6.39
C ILE A 104 9.93 -1.74 -5.44
N VAL A 105 8.77 -1.21 -5.04
CA VAL A 105 7.78 -1.94 -4.22
C VAL A 105 7.20 -3.16 -4.96
N ALA A 106 7.15 -3.15 -6.30
CA ALA A 106 6.76 -4.35 -7.06
C ALA A 106 7.87 -5.42 -7.05
N LEU A 107 9.14 -5.02 -7.22
CA LEU A 107 10.30 -5.93 -7.28
C LEU A 107 10.56 -6.67 -5.97
N ARG A 108 10.09 -6.17 -4.83
CA ARG A 108 10.21 -6.86 -3.53
C ARG A 108 9.61 -8.28 -3.52
N PHE A 109 8.70 -8.59 -4.45
CA PHE A 109 8.07 -9.91 -4.54
C PHE A 109 8.89 -10.89 -5.39
N ALA A 110 9.94 -10.45 -6.08
CA ALA A 110 10.81 -11.33 -6.86
C ALA A 110 11.85 -11.98 -5.96
N CYS A 111 12.27 -13.21 -6.28
CA CYS A 111 13.39 -13.86 -5.61
C CYS A 111 14.74 -13.27 -6.06
N ASP A 112 15.81 -13.46 -5.28
CA ASP A 112 17.12 -12.84 -5.53
C ASP A 112 17.69 -13.18 -6.92
N ALA A 113 17.46 -14.41 -7.39
CA ALA A 113 17.93 -14.86 -8.70
C ALA A 113 17.28 -14.12 -9.88
N GLU A 114 16.05 -13.62 -9.71
CA GLU A 114 15.30 -12.94 -10.78
C GLU A 114 15.52 -11.41 -10.79
N ILE A 115 16.07 -10.84 -9.70
CA ILE A 115 16.20 -9.39 -9.54
C ILE A 115 17.00 -8.73 -10.67
N PRO A 116 18.21 -9.19 -11.04
CA PRO A 116 19.00 -8.50 -12.08
C PRO A 116 18.26 -8.44 -13.42
N GLY A 117 17.66 -9.55 -13.85
CA GLY A 117 16.92 -9.62 -15.11
C GLY A 117 15.62 -8.81 -15.09
N LEU A 118 14.88 -8.81 -13.97
CA LEU A 118 13.66 -8.01 -13.84
C LEU A 118 13.94 -6.52 -13.77
N VAL A 119 15.02 -6.09 -13.11
CA VAL A 119 15.43 -4.68 -13.08
C VAL A 119 15.82 -4.21 -14.47
N GLU A 120 16.64 -4.97 -15.20
CA GLU A 120 17.02 -4.64 -16.57
C GLU A 120 15.78 -4.55 -17.49
N LYS A 121 14.86 -5.50 -17.38
CA LYS A 121 13.61 -5.49 -18.15
C LYS A 121 12.70 -4.31 -17.78
N ALA A 122 12.60 -3.99 -16.49
CA ALA A 122 11.81 -2.86 -16.00
C ALA A 122 12.35 -1.52 -16.52
N LEU A 123 13.68 -1.36 -16.56
CA LEU A 123 14.35 -0.17 -17.06
C LEU A 123 14.29 -0.04 -18.59
N SER A 124 14.54 -1.13 -19.32
CA SER A 124 14.53 -1.14 -20.79
C SER A 124 13.13 -0.98 -21.37
N SER A 125 12.14 -1.70 -20.82
CA SER A 125 10.77 -1.73 -21.34
C SER A 125 9.82 -0.77 -20.63
N LYS A 126 10.32 0.05 -19.70
CA LYS A 126 9.52 0.97 -18.84
C LYS A 126 8.29 0.28 -18.24
N MET A 127 8.49 -0.91 -17.68
CA MET A 127 7.39 -1.76 -17.21
C MET A 127 6.59 -1.06 -16.10
N SER A 128 5.27 -1.20 -16.13
CA SER A 128 4.44 -0.76 -15.01
C SER A 128 4.67 -1.67 -13.78
N PRO A 129 4.42 -1.19 -12.55
CA PRO A 129 4.49 -2.02 -11.35
C PRO A 129 3.62 -3.29 -11.43
N LYS A 130 2.50 -3.21 -12.17
CA LYS A 130 1.59 -4.34 -12.39
C LYS A 130 2.24 -5.39 -13.29
N ASP A 131 2.91 -4.96 -14.35
CA ASP A 131 3.58 -5.85 -15.30
C ASP A 131 4.82 -6.50 -14.69
N ILE A 132 5.55 -5.77 -13.85
CA ILE A 132 6.67 -6.32 -13.07
C ILE A 132 6.16 -7.48 -12.22
N LYS A 133 5.09 -7.27 -11.44
CA LYS A 133 4.52 -8.32 -10.59
C LYS A 133 4.05 -9.54 -11.40
N LYS A 134 3.50 -9.34 -12.60
CA LYS A 134 3.10 -10.44 -13.49
C LYS A 134 4.28 -11.22 -14.06
N ALA A 135 5.44 -10.59 -14.21
CA ALA A 135 6.65 -11.21 -14.77
C ALA A 135 7.44 -12.04 -13.76
N ILE A 136 7.07 -12.03 -12.48
CA ILE A 136 7.75 -12.80 -11.42
C ILE A 136 7.36 -14.27 -11.53
N ALA A 137 8.34 -15.17 -11.72
CA ALA A 137 8.10 -16.61 -11.72
C ALA A 137 8.20 -17.18 -10.30
N LYS A 138 9.19 -16.75 -9.49
CA LYS A 138 9.38 -17.24 -8.12
C LYS A 138 9.03 -16.16 -7.10
N TRP A 139 7.82 -16.27 -6.56
CA TRP A 139 7.27 -15.28 -5.63
C TRP A 139 7.88 -15.38 -4.22
N ARG A 140 8.46 -14.28 -3.75
CA ARG A 140 8.87 -14.05 -2.36
C ARG A 140 7.69 -13.47 -1.58
N ALA A 141 7.15 -14.23 -0.64
CA ALA A 141 6.01 -13.78 0.16
C ALA A 141 6.39 -12.65 1.13
N ASP A 142 5.68 -11.54 1.07
CA ASP A 142 5.73 -10.45 2.06
C ASP A 142 4.59 -10.66 3.06
N LEU A 143 4.92 -11.33 4.17
CA LEU A 143 3.95 -11.65 5.21
C LEU A 143 3.85 -10.62 6.33
N PHE A 144 4.77 -9.66 6.40
CA PHE A 144 4.82 -8.68 7.49
C PHE A 144 4.03 -7.40 7.19
N ARG A 145 3.75 -7.11 5.90
CA ARG A 145 2.95 -5.95 5.52
C ARG A 145 1.45 -6.12 5.82
N VAL A 146 0.82 -5.05 6.31
CA VAL A 146 -0.62 -4.95 6.68
C VAL A 146 -1.31 -3.82 5.90
#